data_AF-A0A0B6YXG0-F1
#
_entry.id   AF-A0A0B6YXG0-F1
#
_cell.length_a   1.000
_cell.length_b   1.000
_cell.length_c   1.000
_cell.angle_alpha   90.00
_cell.angle_beta   90.00
_cell.angle_gamma   90.00
#
_symmetry.space_group_name_H-M   'P 1'
#
loop_
_entity.id
_entity.type
_entity.pdbx_description
1 polymer ?
#
loop_
_entity_poly.entity_id
_entity_poly.type
_entity_poly.pdbx_seq_one_letter_code
_entity_poly.pdbx_strand_id
1 'polypeptide(L)'
;NSVQDVILEVVEDTVRVTRQEPGQDKELLLFEHHLKDVTRFAKLHQDPKCFAYLTRDQQGTTCLSCHVYTADSESQIAQIFQVFRASFKCIINKTGQTTGQPWVDSSNQVTDGGDSKSLLFEVKFVGRVKVDSKKVTSDDVDALAEKISTKLETREQVLADAPVND
;
A
#
# COMPACT_ATOMS: atom_id res chain seq x y z
N ASN A 1 3.60 8.53 14.03
CA ASN A 1 3.34 7.37 13.15
C ASN A 1 4.14 6.24 13.76
N SER A 2 3.53 5.12 14.07
CA SER A 2 4.24 3.93 14.57
C SER A 2 3.95 2.81 13.58
N VAL A 3 4.94 1.97 13.29
CA VAL A 3 4.75 0.79 12.44
C VAL A 3 3.76 -0.13 13.15
N GLN A 4 2.72 -0.58 12.44
CA GLN A 4 1.68 -1.42 13.02
C GLN A 4 1.35 -2.57 12.07
N ASP A 5 1.17 -3.76 12.63
CA ASP A 5 0.67 -4.91 11.90
C ASP A 5 -0.79 -4.68 11.50
N VAL A 6 -1.07 -4.83 10.21
CA VAL A 6 -2.38 -4.63 9.60
C VAL A 6 -2.68 -5.78 8.64
N ILE A 7 -3.95 -6.04 8.42
CA ILE A 7 -4.41 -6.98 7.42
C ILE A 7 -4.84 -6.17 6.20
N LEU A 8 -4.20 -6.44 5.07
CA LEU A 8 -4.56 -5.92 3.76
C LEU A 8 -5.46 -6.94 3.07
N GLU A 9 -6.72 -6.60 2.89
CA GLU A 9 -7.70 -7.43 2.20
C GLU A 9 -8.12 -6.76 0.89
N VAL A 10 -8.14 -7.52 -0.20
CA VAL A 10 -8.67 -7.05 -1.49
C VAL A 10 -9.99 -7.75 -1.74
N VAL A 11 -11.09 -6.99 -1.71
CA VAL A 11 -12.46 -7.47 -1.93
C VAL A 11 -13.05 -6.78 -3.13
N GLU A 12 -13.37 -7.55 -4.17
CA GLU A 12 -13.97 -7.06 -5.41
C GLU A 12 -13.20 -5.88 -6.04
N ASP A 13 -13.69 -4.65 -5.88
CA ASP A 13 -13.07 -3.41 -6.36
C ASP A 13 -12.50 -2.52 -5.24
N THR A 14 -12.41 -3.03 -4.02
CA THR A 14 -11.97 -2.29 -2.84
C THR A 14 -10.80 -2.97 -2.14
N VAL A 15 -9.83 -2.16 -1.70
CA VAL A 15 -8.80 -2.58 -0.75
C VAL A 15 -9.17 -2.07 0.63
N ARG A 16 -9.18 -2.98 1.60
CA ARG A 16 -9.53 -2.74 3.00
C ARG A 16 -8.29 -2.99 3.83
N VAL A 17 -7.98 -2.07 4.72
CA VAL A 17 -6.89 -2.23 5.68
C VAL A 17 -7.49 -2.25 7.07
N THR A 18 -7.42 -3.41 7.72
CA THR A 18 -7.90 -3.60 9.09
C THR A 18 -6.73 -3.80 10.04
N ARG A 19 -6.92 -3.43 11.31
CA ARG A 19 -6.01 -3.74 12.40
C ARG A 19 -6.68 -4.76 13.31
N GLN A 20 -5.95 -5.81 13.67
CA GLN A 20 -6.38 -6.75 14.71
C GLN A 20 -5.96 -6.20 16.07
N GLU A 21 -6.93 -5.92 16.94
CA GLU A 21 -6.64 -5.46 18.30
C GLU A 21 -6.34 -6.67 19.20
N PRO A 22 -5.21 -6.69 19.93
CA PRO A 22 -4.88 -7.81 20.81
C PRO A 22 -5.91 -7.90 21.95
N GLY A 23 -6.60 -9.04 22.04
CA GLY A 23 -7.63 -9.28 23.06
C GLY A 23 -9.08 -8.99 22.63
N GLN A 24 -9.30 -8.63 21.37
CA GLN A 24 -10.64 -8.48 20.79
C GLN A 24 -10.76 -9.32 19.50
N ASP A 25 -11.85 -10.08 19.36
CA ASP A 25 -12.22 -10.79 18.11
C ASP A 25 -12.77 -9.83 17.03
N LYS A 26 -12.38 -8.56 17.09
CA LYS A 26 -12.96 -7.50 16.28
C LYS A 26 -11.86 -6.79 15.49
N GLU A 27 -11.99 -6.86 14.19
CA GLU A 27 -11.14 -6.14 13.26
C GLU A 27 -11.54 -4.66 13.21
N LEU A 28 -10.58 -3.77 13.42
CA LEU A 28 -10.78 -2.33 13.29
C LEU A 28 -10.42 -1.90 11.87
N LEU A 29 -11.43 -1.53 11.06
CA LEU A 29 -11.18 -0.94 9.74
C LEU A 29 -10.47 0.41 9.90
N LEU A 30 -9.22 0.48 9.43
CA LEU A 30 -8.44 1.71 9.45
C LEU A 30 -8.83 2.61 8.29
N PHE A 31 -8.88 2.05 7.08
CA PHE A 31 -9.27 2.74 5.87
C PHE A 31 -9.61 1.75 4.76
N GLU A 32 -10.46 2.21 3.84
CA GLU A 32 -10.90 1.48 2.65
C GLU A 32 -10.74 2.39 1.44
N HIS A 33 -10.21 1.84 0.35
CA HIS A 33 -10.00 2.58 -0.89
C HIS A 33 -10.53 1.76 -2.05
N HIS A 34 -11.21 2.43 -3.00
CA HIS A 34 -11.52 1.76 -4.25
C HIS A 34 -10.24 1.60 -5.08
N LEU A 35 -10.10 0.45 -5.72
CA LEU A 35 -9.03 0.18 -6.67
C LEU A 35 -9.04 1.20 -7.82
N LYS A 36 -10.22 1.71 -8.22
CA LYS A 36 -10.32 2.82 -9.20
C LYS A 36 -9.58 4.10 -8.77
N ASP A 37 -9.43 4.32 -7.46
CA ASP A 37 -8.71 5.46 -6.90
C ASP A 37 -7.22 5.18 -6.79
N VAL A 38 -6.78 3.91 -6.84
CA VAL A 38 -5.36 3.55 -6.85
C VAL A 38 -4.77 3.89 -8.22
N THR A 39 -3.97 4.94 -8.24
CA THR A 39 -3.32 5.50 -9.43
C THR A 39 -1.99 4.85 -9.76
N ARG A 40 -1.32 4.29 -8.74
CA ARG A 40 0.01 3.67 -8.90
C ARG A 40 0.23 2.63 -7.83
N PHE A 41 0.87 1.52 -8.20
CA PHE A 41 1.34 0.50 -7.27
C PHE A 41 2.79 0.15 -7.63
N ALA A 42 3.70 0.23 -6.66
CA ALA A 42 5.12 0.01 -6.89
C ALA A 42 5.78 -0.70 -5.70
N LYS A 43 6.71 -1.61 -6.00
CA LYS A 43 7.65 -2.13 -5.01
C LYS A 43 8.82 -1.17 -4.86
N LEU A 44 9.40 -1.09 -3.67
CA LEU A 44 10.63 -0.31 -3.45
C LEU A 44 11.80 -1.04 -4.12
N HIS A 45 12.75 -0.26 -4.64
CA HIS A 45 13.93 -0.83 -5.30
C HIS A 45 14.99 -1.24 -4.28
N GLN A 46 15.09 -0.49 -3.19
CA GLN A 46 16.05 -0.74 -2.13
C GLN A 46 15.66 -1.93 -1.23
N ASP A 47 14.36 -2.13 -1.01
CA ASP A 47 13.86 -3.22 -0.17
C ASP A 47 12.74 -3.99 -0.90
N PRO A 48 13.00 -5.24 -1.32
CA PRO A 48 12.03 -6.03 -2.08
C PRO A 48 10.87 -6.55 -1.22
N LYS A 49 10.93 -6.39 0.12
CA LYS A 49 9.84 -6.68 1.05
C LYS A 49 8.99 -5.44 1.34
N CYS A 50 9.33 -4.28 0.77
CA CYS A 50 8.56 -3.07 0.92
C CYS A 50 7.83 -2.72 -0.38
N PHE A 51 6.59 -2.26 -0.24
CA PHE A 51 5.78 -1.79 -1.35
C PHE A 51 4.96 -0.57 -0.96
N ALA A 52 4.57 0.19 -1.96
CA ALA A 52 3.76 1.37 -1.78
C ALA A 52 2.75 1.53 -2.92
N TYR A 53 1.61 2.12 -2.60
CA TYR A 53 0.62 2.49 -3.60
C TYR A 53 0.08 3.89 -3.36
N LEU A 54 -0.30 4.56 -4.45
CA LEU A 54 -0.85 5.91 -4.45
C LEU A 54 -2.33 5.87 -4.75
N THR A 55 -3.13 6.45 -3.86
CA THR A 55 -4.56 6.67 -4.08
C THR A 55 -4.87 8.14 -4.34
N ARG A 56 -5.84 8.41 -5.21
CA ARG A 56 -6.39 9.74 -5.41
C ARG A 56 -7.33 10.07 -4.25
N ASP A 57 -7.25 11.30 -3.74
CA ASP A 57 -8.19 11.78 -2.74
C ASP A 57 -9.58 11.98 -3.36
N GLN A 58 -10.62 11.45 -2.71
CA GLN A 58 -12.00 11.52 -3.22
C GLN A 58 -12.58 12.94 -3.23
N GLN A 59 -11.98 13.91 -2.53
CA GLN A 59 -12.46 15.30 -2.49
C GLN A 59 -12.00 16.15 -3.69
N GLY A 60 -11.57 15.53 -4.79
CA GLY A 60 -11.31 16.22 -6.06
C GLY A 60 -10.08 17.15 -6.04
N THR A 61 -9.32 17.16 -4.94
CA THR A 61 -8.02 17.84 -4.89
C THR A 61 -7.02 17.03 -5.70
N THR A 62 -6.09 17.70 -6.37
CA THR A 62 -4.99 17.06 -7.13
C THR A 62 -3.96 16.42 -6.19
N CYS A 63 -4.37 15.91 -5.04
CA CYS A 63 -3.52 15.31 -4.03
C CYS A 63 -3.63 13.79 -4.13
N LEU A 64 -2.48 13.14 -4.12
CA LEU A 64 -2.35 11.69 -4.02
C LEU A 64 -1.91 11.35 -2.60
N SER A 65 -2.39 10.23 -2.06
CA SER A 65 -1.93 9.68 -0.79
C SER A 65 -1.09 8.46 -1.07
N CYS A 66 0.21 8.55 -0.79
CA CYS A 66 1.14 7.44 -0.87
C CYS A 66 1.10 6.65 0.44
N HIS A 67 0.79 5.36 0.35
CA HIS A 67 0.71 4.44 1.48
C HIS A 67 1.84 3.42 1.35
N VAL A 68 2.63 3.26 2.40
CA VAL A 68 3.84 2.42 2.41
C VAL A 68 3.64 1.27 3.39
N TYR A 69 3.98 0.07 2.92
CA TYR A 69 3.82 -1.18 3.64
C TYR A 69 5.07 -2.03 3.53
N THR A 70 5.26 -2.87 4.53
CA THR A 70 6.29 -3.91 4.54
C THR A 70 5.60 -5.26 4.65
N ALA A 71 5.82 -6.12 3.66
CA ALA A 71 5.39 -7.51 3.66
C ALA A 71 6.33 -8.37 4.52
N ASP A 72 5.88 -9.57 4.88
CA ASP A 72 6.73 -10.57 5.53
C ASP A 72 7.86 -11.03 4.59
N SER A 73 7.50 -11.25 3.32
CA SER A 73 8.35 -11.89 2.31
C SER A 73 8.09 -11.32 0.91
N GLU A 74 9.12 -11.33 0.05
CA GLU A 74 9.01 -10.88 -1.35
C GLU A 74 7.93 -11.67 -2.12
N SER A 75 7.81 -12.97 -1.86
CA SER A 75 6.77 -13.82 -2.46
C SER A 75 5.36 -13.35 -2.10
N GLN A 76 5.15 -12.85 -0.88
CA GLN A 76 3.87 -12.29 -0.46
C GLN A 76 3.52 -11.05 -1.28
N ILE A 77 4.49 -10.18 -1.56
CA ILE A 77 4.31 -9.03 -2.46
C ILE A 77 3.93 -9.49 -3.86
N ALA A 78 4.62 -10.48 -4.41
CA ALA A 78 4.27 -11.02 -5.72
C ALA A 78 2.80 -11.51 -5.75
N GLN A 79 2.31 -12.15 -4.68
CA GLN A 79 0.91 -12.54 -4.56
C GLN A 79 -0.04 -11.34 -4.46
N ILE A 80 0.27 -10.34 -3.62
CA ILE A 80 -0.52 -9.09 -3.51
C ILE A 80 -0.64 -8.42 -4.89
N PHE A 81 0.46 -8.32 -5.63
CA PHE A 81 0.47 -7.79 -6.99
C PHE A 81 -0.44 -8.59 -7.92
N GLN A 82 -0.41 -9.92 -7.86
CA GLN A 82 -1.29 -10.76 -8.68
C GLN A 82 -2.77 -10.54 -8.35
N VAL A 83 -3.12 -10.48 -7.06
CA VAL A 83 -4.50 -10.23 -6.61
C VAL A 83 -4.97 -8.85 -7.05
N PHE A 84 -4.17 -7.82 -6.81
CA PHE A 84 -4.48 -6.46 -7.28
C PHE A 84 -4.69 -6.43 -8.79
N ARG A 85 -3.77 -7.02 -9.58
CA ARG A 85 -3.90 -7.08 -11.05
C ARG A 85 -5.17 -7.81 -11.48
N ALA A 86 -5.51 -8.91 -10.84
CA ALA A 86 -6.72 -9.68 -11.15
C ALA A 86 -7.99 -8.87 -10.85
N SER A 87 -8.07 -8.22 -9.68
CA SER A 87 -9.18 -7.36 -9.29
C SER A 87 -9.31 -6.16 -10.23
N PHE A 88 -8.20 -5.50 -10.56
CA PHE A 88 -8.17 -4.42 -11.55
C PHE A 88 -8.64 -4.87 -12.94
N LYS A 89 -8.21 -6.03 -13.42
CA LYS A 89 -8.68 -6.60 -14.69
C LYS A 89 -10.19 -6.83 -14.66
N CYS A 90 -10.74 -7.32 -13.55
CA CYS A 90 -12.18 -7.50 -13.37
C CYS A 90 -12.93 -6.16 -13.46
N ILE A 91 -12.41 -5.10 -12.83
CA ILE A 91 -12.98 -3.75 -12.90
C ILE A 91 -12.93 -3.20 -14.33
N ILE A 92 -11.80 -3.33 -15.02
CA ILE A 92 -11.64 -2.86 -16.40
C ILE A 92 -12.62 -3.59 -17.32
N ASN A 93 -12.76 -4.91 -17.16
CA ASN A 93 -13.69 -5.71 -17.95
C ASN A 93 -15.16 -5.35 -17.66
N LYS A 94 -15.51 -5.05 -16.40
CA LYS A 94 -16.88 -4.66 -16.00
C LYS A 94 -17.26 -3.22 -16.41
N THR A 95 -16.31 -2.28 -16.34
CA THR A 95 -16.58 -0.85 -16.54
C THR A 95 -16.24 -0.36 -17.94
N GLY A 96 -15.47 -1.13 -18.71
CA GLY A 96 -14.89 -0.71 -19.99
C GLY A 96 -13.85 0.41 -19.86
N GLN A 97 -13.50 0.85 -18.64
CA GLN A 97 -12.52 1.91 -18.44
C GLN A 97 -11.11 1.37 -18.59
N THR A 98 -10.42 1.83 -19.63
CA THR A 98 -8.96 1.66 -19.84
C THR A 98 -8.15 2.66 -19.00
N THR A 99 -8.53 2.88 -17.73
CA THR A 99 -7.67 3.67 -16.84
C THR A 99 -6.38 2.89 -16.68
N GLY A 100 -5.30 3.43 -17.25
CA GLY A 100 -4.03 2.75 -17.46
C GLY A 100 -3.61 1.92 -16.24
N GLN A 101 -3.18 0.70 -16.51
CA GLN A 101 -2.66 -0.23 -15.52
C GLN A 101 -1.73 0.50 -14.53
N PRO A 102 -2.03 0.58 -13.22
CA PRO A 102 -1.26 1.40 -12.26
C PRO A 102 0.14 0.86 -11.96
N TRP A 103 0.53 -0.27 -12.58
CA TRP A 103 1.81 -0.92 -12.39
C TRP A 103 2.79 -0.56 -13.50
N VAL A 104 4.08 -0.45 -13.13
CA VAL A 104 5.17 -0.09 -14.04
C VAL A 104 6.09 -1.29 -14.20
N ASP A 105 5.57 -2.36 -14.79
CA ASP A 105 6.38 -3.54 -15.13
C ASP A 105 6.04 -4.02 -16.53
N SER A 106 7.05 -3.96 -17.40
CA SER A 106 7.05 -4.38 -18.81
C SER A 106 6.89 -5.88 -19.03
N SER A 107 6.40 -6.65 -18.05
CA SER A 107 6.19 -8.09 -18.20
C SER A 107 4.70 -8.39 -18.28
N ASN A 108 4.22 -8.47 -19.52
CA ASN A 108 2.86 -8.86 -19.89
C ASN A 108 2.62 -10.38 -19.71
N GLN A 109 3.23 -11.01 -18.70
CA GLN A 109 3.01 -12.43 -18.43
C GLN A 109 1.68 -12.61 -17.71
N VAL A 110 0.67 -12.84 -18.55
CA VAL A 110 -0.68 -13.24 -18.20
C VAL A 110 -0.66 -14.71 -17.78
N THR A 111 -0.70 -14.98 -16.48
CA THR A 111 -1.29 -16.23 -16.00
C THR A 111 -2.77 -15.98 -15.79
N ASP A 112 -3.54 -16.42 -16.78
CA ASP A 112 -4.99 -16.57 -16.72
C ASP A 112 -5.37 -17.59 -15.63
N GLY A 113 -6.39 -17.29 -14.85
CA GLY A 113 -6.95 -18.24 -13.88
C GLY A 113 -6.34 -18.15 -12.48
N GLY A 114 -6.73 -17.11 -11.73
CA GLY A 114 -6.65 -17.13 -10.27
C GLY A 114 -7.99 -16.62 -9.76
N ASP A 115 -8.79 -17.52 -9.19
CA ASP A 115 -10.06 -17.20 -8.56
C ASP A 115 -9.90 -15.93 -7.72
N SER A 116 -10.76 -14.92 -7.96
CA SER A 116 -10.82 -13.70 -7.14
C SER A 116 -11.36 -14.05 -5.75
N LYS A 117 -10.59 -14.84 -5.01
CA LYS A 117 -10.81 -15.17 -3.62
C LYS A 117 -10.28 -13.98 -2.83
N SER A 118 -11.10 -13.40 -1.95
CA SER A 118 -10.61 -12.42 -0.98
C SER A 118 -9.42 -13.03 -0.26
N LEU A 119 -8.24 -12.44 -0.48
CA LEU A 119 -7.00 -12.88 0.15
C LEU A 119 -6.60 -11.81 1.15
N LEU A 120 -6.44 -12.27 2.40
CA LEU A 120 -6.01 -11.49 3.54
C LEU A 120 -4.49 -11.58 3.60
N PHE A 121 -3.81 -10.45 3.57
CA PHE A 121 -2.36 -10.37 3.64
C PHE A 121 -1.93 -9.63 4.90
N GLU A 122 -1.26 -10.32 5.80
CA GLU A 122 -0.62 -9.71 6.98
C GLU A 122 0.59 -8.90 6.52
N VAL A 123 0.51 -7.58 6.67
CA VAL A 123 1.57 -6.63 6.30
C VAL A 123 1.73 -5.57 7.39
N LYS A 124 2.90 -4.94 7.45
CA LYS A 124 3.17 -3.84 8.37
C LYS A 124 2.91 -2.51 7.69
N PHE A 125 2.00 -1.72 8.24
CA PHE A 125 1.78 -0.36 7.78
C PHE A 125 2.88 0.54 8.33
N VAL A 126 3.75 1.01 7.44
CA VAL A 126 4.87 1.89 7.79
C VAL A 126 4.37 3.32 7.93
N GLY A 127 3.58 3.78 6.96
CA GLY A 127 2.93 5.08 7.04
C GLY A 127 2.31 5.57 5.74
N ARG A 128 1.79 6.80 5.80
CA ARG A 128 1.22 7.49 4.64
C ARG A 128 1.68 8.93 4.55
N VAL A 129 1.83 9.42 3.33
CA VAL A 129 2.17 10.81 3.03
C VAL A 129 1.29 11.33 1.90
N LYS A 130 0.78 12.56 2.06
CA LYS A 130 0.09 13.25 0.98
C LYS A 130 1.11 13.93 0.08
N VAL A 131 0.94 13.75 -1.22
CA VAL A 131 1.81 14.31 -2.26
C VAL A 131 0.95 15.00 -3.32
N ASP A 132 1.41 16.12 -3.84
CA ASP A 132 0.75 16.81 -4.95
C ASP A 132 0.90 16.00 -6.26
N SER A 133 -0.10 16.06 -7.14
CA SER A 133 -0.24 15.34 -8.44
C SER A 133 0.83 15.66 -9.49
N LYS A 134 1.99 16.19 -9.11
CA LYS A 134 3.17 16.06 -9.97
C LYS A 134 3.42 14.57 -10.18
N LYS A 135 3.73 14.19 -11.42
CA LYS A 135 3.93 12.80 -11.86
C LYS A 135 4.89 12.08 -10.90
N VAL A 136 4.36 11.39 -9.91
CA VAL A 136 5.16 10.65 -8.92
C VAL A 136 5.76 9.47 -9.67
N THR A 137 7.06 9.52 -9.90
CA THR A 137 7.82 8.44 -10.54
C THR A 137 8.11 7.34 -9.53
N SER A 138 8.62 6.19 -9.99
CA SER A 138 9.01 5.11 -9.07
C SER A 138 10.10 5.55 -8.10
N ASP A 139 11.00 6.40 -8.57
CA ASP A 139 12.07 7.00 -7.78
C ASP A 139 11.50 7.91 -6.68
N ASP A 140 10.49 8.73 -7.02
CA ASP A 140 9.78 9.53 -6.02
C ASP A 140 9.09 8.66 -4.96
N VAL A 141 8.48 7.53 -5.36
CA VAL A 141 7.84 6.60 -4.40
C VAL A 141 8.88 6.00 -3.45
N ASP A 142 10.03 5.59 -3.99
CA ASP A 142 11.14 5.04 -3.20
C ASP A 142 11.65 6.08 -2.20
N ALA A 143 11.97 7.29 -2.67
CA ALA A 143 12.42 8.39 -1.82
C ALA A 143 11.37 8.82 -0.77
N LEU A 144 10.07 8.77 -1.11
CA LEU A 144 8.99 9.04 -0.15
C LEU A 144 8.88 7.94 0.89
N ALA A 145 9.00 6.68 0.47
CA ALA A 145 8.94 5.55 1.36
C ALA A 145 10.13 5.53 2.31
N GLU A 146 11.35 5.74 1.82
CA GLU A 146 12.54 5.98 2.63
C GLU A 146 12.30 7.12 3.62
N LYS A 147 11.80 8.27 3.16
CA LYS A 147 11.57 9.41 4.05
C LYS A 147 10.52 9.13 5.13
N ILE A 148 9.55 8.24 4.89
CA ILE A 148 8.61 7.78 5.91
C ILE A 148 9.32 6.82 6.88
N SER A 149 10.08 5.85 6.36
CA SER A 149 10.85 4.88 7.15
C SER A 149 11.90 5.55 8.05
N THR A 150 12.73 6.45 7.52
CA THR A 150 13.75 7.18 8.28
C THR A 150 13.14 8.10 9.34
N LYS A 151 11.98 8.71 9.05
CA LYS A 151 11.27 9.55 10.03
C LYS A 151 10.71 8.75 11.21
N LEU A 152 10.45 7.46 11.04
CA LEU A 152 10.05 6.58 12.12
C LEU A 152 11.24 6.29 13.02
N GLU A 153 12.37 5.87 12.42
CA GLU A 153 13.59 5.52 13.15
C GLU A 153 14.17 6.72 13.92
N THR A 154 14.16 7.91 13.31
CA THR A 154 14.62 9.14 13.98
C THR A 154 13.73 9.55 15.17
N ARG A 155 12.44 9.18 15.18
CA ARG A 155 11.55 9.48 16.32
C ARG A 155 11.72 8.51 17.48
N GLU A 156 12.15 7.28 17.24
CA GLU A 156 12.45 6.33 18.33
C GLU A 156 13.76 6.70 19.03
N GLN A 157 14.72 7.27 18.31
CA GLN A 157 16.01 7.64 18.87
C GLN A 157 15.98 8.91 19.75
N VAL A 158 14.99 9.81 19.56
CA VAL A 158 14.86 11.06 20.35
C VAL A 158 14.13 10.84 21.69
N LEU A 159 13.46 9.70 21.90
CA LEU A 159 12.86 9.37 23.21
C LEU A 159 13.81 8.61 24.16
N ALA A 160 14.96 8.15 23.66
CA ALA A 160 15.99 7.51 24.49
C ALA A 160 16.95 8.51 25.17
N ASP A 161 16.89 9.79 24.81
CA ASP A 161 17.73 10.86 25.36
C ASP A 161 16.85 11.87 26.14
N ALA A 162 16.10 11.37 27.12
CA ALA A 162 15.61 12.23 28.18
C ALA A 162 16.68 12.24 29.28
N PRO A 163 17.37 13.37 29.53
CA PRO A 163 18.26 13.44 30.69
C PRO A 163 17.41 13.25 31.95
N VAL A 164 17.72 12.19 32.70
CA VAL A 164 17.32 12.06 34.10
C VAL A 164 17.92 13.27 34.83
N ASN A 165 17.08 14.27 35.08
CA ASN A 165 17.47 15.43 35.86
C ASN A 165 17.48 15.00 37.34
N ASP A 166 18.66 14.68 37.85
CA ASP A 166 18.97 14.71 39.29
C ASP A 166 19.02 16.18 39.76
#